data_AF-A0A972QTM6-F1
#
_entry.id   AF-A0A972QTM6-F1
#
_cell.length_a   1.000
_cell.length_b   1.000
_cell.length_c   1.000
_cell.angle_alpha   90.00
_cell.angle_beta   90.00
_cell.angle_gamma   90.00
#
_symmetry.space_group_name_H-M   'P 1'
#
loop_
_entity.id
_entity.type
_entity.pdbx_description
1 polymer ?
#
loop_
_entity_poly.entity_id
_entity_poly.type
_entity_poly.pdbx_seq_one_letter_code
_entity_poly.pdbx_strand_id
1 'polypeptide(L)'
;MKNRPQQVKRSFQKHEGEMCISAVTLGELVFGAEYSQQVERNLTDIEALVARLEVLPLDSKAAYHFGQIRAALFMSQPHFSAAG
;
A
#
# COMPACT_ATOMS: atom_id res chain seq x y z
N MET A 1 -14.19 -6.16 9.77
CA MET A 1 -13.03 -5.32 10.15
C MET A 1 -12.76 -5.31 11.67
N LYS A 2 -11.62 -5.83 12.13
CA LYS A 2 -11.22 -5.76 13.56
C LYS A 2 -10.78 -4.32 13.89
N ASN A 3 -11.66 -3.52 14.52
CA ASN A 3 -11.42 -2.12 14.94
C ASN A 3 -10.29 -1.96 15.98
N ARG A 4 -9.02 -2.05 15.60
CA ARG A 4 -7.88 -1.69 16.47
C ARG A 4 -6.69 -1.19 15.63
N PRO A 5 -6.10 0.00 15.91
CA PRO A 5 -6.36 0.95 16.99
C PRO A 5 -7.44 2.00 16.65
N GLN A 6 -8.23 2.44 17.63
CA GLN A 6 -9.24 3.52 17.45
C GLN A 6 -8.64 4.83 16.93
N GLN A 7 -7.36 5.07 17.22
CA GLN A 7 -6.62 6.24 16.75
C GLN A 7 -6.52 6.27 15.22
N VAL A 8 -6.28 5.11 14.59
CA VAL A 8 -6.24 5.00 13.13
C VAL A 8 -7.62 5.31 12.56
N LYS A 9 -8.68 4.72 13.11
CA LYS A 9 -10.05 5.01 12.67
C LYS A 9 -10.41 6.50 12.78
N ARG A 10 -10.05 7.16 13.89
CA ARG A 10 -10.26 8.61 14.06
C ARG A 10 -9.49 9.43 13.04
N SER A 11 -8.25 9.04 12.73
CA SER A 11 -7.46 9.69 11.68
C SER A 11 -8.11 9.53 10.30
N PHE A 12 -8.60 8.32 9.99
CA PHE A 12 -9.31 8.05 8.74
C PHE A 12 -10.59 8.89 8.60
N GLN A 13 -11.36 9.04 9.67
CA GLN A 13 -12.56 9.88 9.67
C GLN A 13 -12.23 11.36 9.55
N LYS A 14 -11.12 11.82 10.15
CA LYS A 14 -10.71 13.22 10.10
C LYS A 14 -10.24 13.65 8.71
N HIS A 15 -9.62 12.75 7.96
CA HIS A 15 -9.03 13.00 6.63
C HIS A 15 -9.83 12.33 5.52
N GLU A 16 -11.14 12.17 5.71
CA GLU A 16 -12.02 11.58 4.69
C GLU A 16 -11.93 12.39 3.39
N GLY A 17 -11.73 11.71 2.26
CA GLY A 17 -11.53 12.34 0.95
C GLY A 17 -10.12 12.87 0.68
N GLU A 18 -9.23 12.94 1.67
CA GLU A 18 -7.83 13.39 1.52
C GLU A 18 -6.81 12.24 1.52
N MET A 19 -7.29 10.99 1.61
CA MET A 19 -6.45 9.82 1.72
C MET A 19 -6.46 9.00 0.44
N CYS A 20 -5.30 8.44 0.13
CA CYS A 20 -5.11 7.51 -0.97
C CYS A 20 -4.29 6.28 -0.53
N ILE A 21 -4.38 5.22 -1.32
CA ILE A 21 -3.46 4.09 -1.28
C ILE A 21 -2.89 3.85 -2.68
N SER A 22 -1.71 3.23 -2.75
CA SER A 22 -1.16 2.79 -4.04
C SER A 22 -1.85 1.51 -4.53
N ALA A 23 -1.88 1.31 -5.85
CA ALA A 23 -2.31 0.06 -6.46
C ALA A 23 -1.48 -1.15 -5.99
N VAL A 24 -0.21 -0.94 -5.60
CA VAL A 24 0.64 -1.98 -4.99
C VAL A 24 0.04 -2.45 -3.66
N THR A 25 -0.30 -1.50 -2.78
CA THR A 25 -0.94 -1.79 -1.49
C THR A 25 -2.29 -2.49 -1.68
N LEU A 26 -3.09 -2.07 -2.66
CA LEU A 26 -4.33 -2.78 -2.99
C LEU A 26 -4.07 -4.23 -3.40
N GLY A 27 -3.06 -4.47 -4.25
CA GLY A 27 -2.67 -5.83 -4.64
C GLY A 27 -2.27 -6.71 -3.45
N GLU A 28 -1.50 -6.16 -2.51
CA GLU A 28 -1.13 -6.87 -1.27
C GLU A 28 -2.34 -7.23 -0.41
N LEU A 29 -3.31 -6.30 -0.28
CA LEU A 29 -4.55 -6.54 0.46
C LEU A 29 -5.40 -7.64 -0.19
N VAL A 30 -5.59 -7.58 -1.51
CA VAL A 30 -6.34 -8.58 -2.27
C VAL A 30 -5.67 -9.94 -2.16
N PHE A 31 -4.34 -10.02 -2.35
CA PHE A 31 -3.59 -11.26 -2.14
C PHE A 31 -3.84 -11.83 -0.73
N GLY A 32 -3.76 -10.99 0.30
CA GLY A 32 -4.01 -11.41 1.68
C GLY A 32 -5.44 -11.94 1.90
N ALA A 33 -6.44 -11.38 1.21
CA ALA A 33 -7.81 -11.87 1.25
C ALA A 33 -7.97 -13.22 0.53
N GLU A 34 -7.44 -13.35 -0.69
CA GLU A 34 -7.46 -14.57 -1.49
C GLU A 34 -6.75 -15.75 -0.81
N TYR A 35 -5.65 -15.47 -0.10
CA TYR A 35 -4.90 -16.48 0.65
C TYR A 35 -5.54 -16.84 2.01
N SER A 36 -6.66 -16.21 2.38
CA SER A 36 -7.28 -16.39 3.70
C SER A 36 -8.34 -17.50 3.74
N GLN A 37 -8.73 -17.92 4.95
CA GLN A 37 -9.85 -18.85 5.14
C GLN A 37 -11.25 -18.22 4.92
N GLN A 38 -11.34 -16.90 4.82
CA GLN A 38 -12.61 -16.15 4.70
C GLN A 38 -12.53 -15.16 3.53
N VAL A 39 -12.26 -15.69 2.34
CA VAL A 39 -11.98 -14.91 1.12
C VAL A 39 -13.06 -13.86 0.82
N GLU A 40 -14.31 -14.28 0.61
CA GLU A 40 -15.43 -13.39 0.23
C GLU A 40 -15.64 -12.25 1.24
N ARG A 41 -15.59 -12.58 2.54
CA ARG A 41 -15.74 -11.61 3.61
C ARG A 41 -14.61 -10.58 3.58
N ASN A 42 -13.38 -11.03 3.38
CA ASN A 42 -12.21 -10.17 3.39
C ASN A 42 -12.16 -9.27 2.14
N LEU A 43 -12.56 -9.79 0.98
CA LEU A 43 -12.71 -8.99 -0.24
C LEU A 43 -13.79 -7.91 -0.06
N THR A 44 -14.94 -8.26 0.51
CA THR A 44 -16.00 -7.30 0.82
C THR A 44 -15.52 -6.19 1.76
N ASP A 45 -14.77 -6.54 2.82
CA ASP A 45 -14.19 -5.56 3.75
C ASP A 45 -13.18 -4.63 3.04
N ILE A 46 -12.40 -5.15 2.08
CA ILE A 46 -11.44 -4.36 1.28
C ILE A 46 -12.17 -3.43 0.31
N GLU A 47 -13.18 -3.90 -0.40
CA GLU A 47 -14.00 -3.06 -1.29
C GLU A 47 -14.63 -1.89 -0.53
N ALA A 48 -15.18 -2.16 0.66
CA ALA A 48 -15.75 -1.13 1.52
C ALA A 48 -14.70 -0.11 2.00
N LEU A 49 -13.45 -0.52 2.20
CA LEU A 49 -12.35 0.38 2.55
C LEU A 49 -11.97 1.25 1.34
N VAL A 50 -11.77 0.62 0.17
CA VAL A 50 -11.33 1.27 -1.07
C VAL A 50 -12.38 2.27 -1.57
N ALA A 51 -13.68 2.01 -1.37
CA ALA A 51 -14.75 2.94 -1.73
C ALA A 51 -14.63 4.33 -1.07
N ARG A 52 -13.81 4.47 -0.02
CA ARG A 52 -13.56 5.73 0.71
C ARG A 52 -12.19 6.33 0.46
N LEU A 53 -11.38 5.71 -0.41
CA LEU A 53 -10.00 6.08 -0.68
C LEU A 53 -9.79 6.25 -2.18
N GLU A 54 -8.92 7.18 -2.57
CA GLU A 54 -8.41 7.18 -3.93
C GLU A 54 -7.34 6.07 -4.09
N VAL A 55 -7.42 5.29 -5.16
CA VAL A 55 -6.38 4.29 -5.49
C VAL A 55 -5.52 4.86 -6.60
N LEU A 56 -4.28 5.19 -6.27
CA LEU A 56 -3.33 5.77 -7.22
C LEU A 56 -2.58 4.66 -7.99
N PRO A 57 -2.49 4.75 -9.32
CA PRO A 57 -1.77 3.78 -10.13
C PRO A 57 -0.26 3.87 -9.89
N LEU A 58 0.45 2.76 -10.11
CA LEU A 58 1.91 2.78 -10.25
C LEU A 58 2.25 3.21 -11.69
N ASP A 59 2.16 4.51 -11.94
CA ASP A 59 2.44 5.10 -13.26
C ASP A 59 3.95 5.27 -13.51
N SER A 60 4.30 5.80 -14.69
CA SER A 60 5.68 6.03 -15.07
C SER A 60 6.41 6.96 -14.09
N LYS A 61 5.75 8.01 -13.59
CA LYS A 61 6.37 8.96 -12.64
C LYS A 61 6.72 8.27 -11.33
N ALA A 62 5.81 7.48 -10.78
CA ALA A 62 6.05 6.67 -9.60
C ALA A 62 7.19 5.66 -9.83
N ALA A 63 7.25 5.02 -11.00
CA ALA A 63 8.33 4.09 -11.37
C ALA A 63 9.70 4.77 -11.43
N TYR A 64 9.81 5.98 -11.99
CA TYR A 64 11.05 6.75 -12.00
C TYR A 64 11.54 7.08 -10.59
N HIS A 65 10.64 7.57 -9.72
CA HIS A 65 10.99 7.84 -8.32
C HIS A 65 11.41 6.58 -7.57
N PHE A 66 10.71 5.47 -7.76
CA PHE A 66 11.08 4.18 -7.19
C PHE A 66 12.51 3.78 -7.58
N GLY A 67 12.86 3.87 -8.87
CA GLY A 67 14.20 3.54 -9.36
C GLY A 67 15.29 4.40 -8.74
N GLN A 68 15.06 5.72 -8.64
CA GLN A 68 16.00 6.66 -8.04
C GLN A 68 16.25 6.35 -6.55
N ILE A 69 15.18 6.15 -5.78
CA ILE A 69 15.27 5.84 -4.34
C ILE A 69 15.98 4.50 -4.15
N ARG A 70 15.63 3.48 -4.94
CA ARG A 70 16.26 2.16 -4.87
C ARG A 70 17.76 2.23 -5.17
N ALA A 71 18.16 2.93 -6.23
CA ALA A 71 19.57 3.13 -6.56
C ALA A 71 20.31 3.84 -5.42
N ALA A 72 19.75 4.93 -4.88
CA ALA A 72 20.34 5.66 -3.77
C ALA A 72 20.53 4.77 -2.53
N LEU A 73 19.53 3.94 -2.19
CA LEU A 73 19.64 2.99 -1.07
C LEU A 73 20.76 1.97 -1.29
N PHE A 74 20.90 1.42 -2.50
CA PHE A 74 21.99 0.49 -2.83
C PHE A 74 23.37 1.17 -2.76
N MET A 75 23.48 2.42 -3.20
CA MET A 75 24.73 3.18 -3.14
C MET A 75 25.10 3.60 -1.71
N SER A 76 24.12 3.79 -0.82
CA SER A 76 24.35 4.12 0.60
C SER A 76 24.68 2.92 1.49
N GLN A 77 24.54 1.69 0.98
CA GLN A 77 24.85 0.47 1.73
C GLN A 77 26.37 0.21 1.68
N PRO A 78 27.08 0.16 2.83
CA PRO A 78 28.55 0.12 2.88
C PRO A 78 29.21 -1.18 2.40
N HIS A 79 28.44 -2.15 1.88
CA HIS A 79 28.96 -3.45 1.45
C HIS A 79 28.57 -3.88 0.04
N PHE A 80 27.92 -3.03 -0.76
CA PHE A 80 27.68 -3.35 -2.17
C PHE A 80 28.92 -3.03 -3.00
N SER A 81 29.92 -3.93 -2.95
CA SER A 81 30.95 -3.98 -3.99
C SER A 81 30.24 -4.31 -5.29
N ALA A 82 30.10 -3.31 -6.16
CA ALA A 82 29.71 -3.52 -7.55
C ALA A 82 30.79 -4.38 -8.21
N ALA A 83 30.60 -5.70 -8.20
CA ALA A 83 31.28 -6.57 -9.15
C ALA A 83 30.68 -6.24 -10.52
N GLY A 84 31.56 -5.78 -11.43
CA GLY A 84 31.23 -5.39 -12.80
C GLY A 84 30.83 -6.56 -13.69
#